data_AF-A0A6L3CFD4-F1
#
_entry.id   AF-A0A6L3CFD4-F1
#
_cell.length_a   1.000
_cell.length_b   1.000
_cell.length_c   1.000
_cell.angle_alpha   90.00
_cell.angle_beta   90.00
_cell.angle_gamma   90.00
#
_symmetry.space_group_name_H-M   'P 1'
#
loop_
_entity.id
_entity.type
_entity.pdbx_description
1 polymer ?
#
loop_
_entity_poly.entity_id
_entity_poly.type
_entity_poly.pdbx_seq_one_letter_code
_entity_poly.pdbx_strand_id
1 'polypeptide(L)'
;QVRADEYPAVLACLDNYGLGTCSRAIGRVEPSHNDIKIIANGREQYCAARIDLHRAWSEVSWKMQRMRDNPDCADSEYERILDSSDPGLHADVTFDLVENPAVKSILSGSRPRVAILREQGVNGQIEMAAAFDRAGFSSVDVTMSDLAEGRRDLMEFAGFAACGGFSFGDVLGAGQGWAKSILYQPRLRDMFELFLGHPERFALGVCNGCQMLAALKELIPGAEHWPSFDKNESEQYEARQVMVEVLESDSILLTGMEGSHLPIVVAHGEGRAIFESKIQLKYLADNSQTGLRYVDNRDQPTLVYPYNPNGSTAGIAGLTAANGTVTIMMPHPERVFRTFCNSWHPAHWGEHSPWLRLFQNARAFAA
;
A
#
# COMPACT_ATOMS: atom_id res chain seq x y z
N GLN A 1 3.30 -27.52 13.21
CA GLN A 1 4.77 -27.65 13.21
C GLN A 1 5.28 -27.14 14.54
N VAL A 2 6.33 -27.74 15.11
CA VAL A 2 6.94 -27.31 16.38
C VAL A 2 8.45 -27.23 16.21
N ARG A 3 9.14 -26.45 17.05
CA ARG A 3 10.60 -26.48 17.08
C ARG A 3 11.07 -27.84 17.58
N ALA A 4 12.22 -28.31 17.09
CA ALA A 4 12.70 -29.66 17.37
C ALA A 4 13.04 -29.87 18.86
N ASP A 5 13.54 -28.82 19.53
CA ASP A 5 13.84 -28.77 20.95
C ASP A 5 12.59 -28.72 21.84
N GLU A 6 11.48 -28.18 21.33
CA GLU A 6 10.19 -28.12 22.05
C GLU A 6 9.35 -29.38 21.89
N TYR A 7 9.67 -30.25 20.93
CA TYR A 7 8.89 -31.44 20.59
C TYR A 7 8.54 -32.34 21.80
N PRO A 8 9.48 -32.68 22.71
CA PRO A 8 9.16 -33.51 23.88
C PRO A 8 8.15 -32.84 24.83
N ALA A 9 8.28 -31.53 25.04
CA ALA A 9 7.38 -30.78 25.90
C ALA A 9 5.96 -30.70 25.32
N VAL A 10 5.85 -30.53 24.00
CA VAL A 10 4.57 -30.52 23.30
C VAL A 10 3.88 -31.89 23.38
N LEU A 11 4.61 -32.99 23.19
CA LEU A 11 4.04 -34.34 23.35
C LEU A 11 3.56 -34.59 24.78
N ALA A 12 4.35 -34.23 25.80
CA ALA A 12 3.94 -34.38 27.19
C ALA A 12 2.67 -33.56 27.49
N CYS A 13 2.55 -32.37 26.92
CA CYS A 13 1.32 -31.58 27.01
C CYS A 13 0.14 -32.32 26.38
N LEU A 14 0.27 -32.85 25.16
CA LEU A 14 -0.78 -33.63 24.50
C LEU A 14 -1.18 -34.88 25.30
N ASP A 15 -0.21 -35.59 25.88
CA ASP A 15 -0.45 -36.75 26.76
C ASP A 15 -1.27 -36.38 27.99
N ASN A 16 -0.97 -35.23 28.63
CA ASN A 16 -1.71 -34.73 29.79
C ASN A 16 -3.19 -34.45 29.49
N TYR A 17 -3.52 -34.16 28.22
CA TYR A 17 -4.90 -34.00 27.75
C TYR A 17 -5.49 -35.27 27.13
N GLY A 18 -4.82 -36.43 27.26
CA GLY A 18 -5.29 -37.72 26.74
C GLY A 18 -5.16 -37.87 25.21
N LEU A 19 -4.41 -37.00 24.54
CA LEU A 19 -4.25 -36.99 23.07
C LEU A 19 -3.02 -37.76 22.59
N GLY A 20 -2.25 -38.35 23.51
CA GLY A 20 -1.00 -39.05 23.22
C GLY A 20 -1.10 -40.17 22.20
N THR A 21 -2.12 -41.01 22.34
CA THR A 21 -2.37 -42.14 21.43
C THR A 21 -2.76 -41.68 20.02
N CYS A 22 -3.24 -40.44 19.89
CA CYS A 22 -3.64 -39.83 18.62
C CYS A 22 -2.54 -38.95 18.01
N SER A 23 -1.40 -38.80 18.70
CA SER A 23 -0.34 -37.85 18.33
C SER A 23 0.94 -38.59 17.90
N ARG A 24 1.44 -38.26 16.71
CA ARG A 24 2.65 -38.85 16.12
C ARG A 24 3.43 -37.80 15.33
N ALA A 25 4.76 -37.84 15.39
CA ALA A 25 5.58 -37.11 14.43
C ALA A 25 5.40 -37.73 13.04
N ILE A 26 5.07 -36.90 12.05
CA ILE A 26 4.82 -37.33 10.67
C ILE A 26 5.91 -36.89 9.69
N GLY A 27 6.86 -36.04 10.11
CA GLY A 27 7.94 -35.57 9.26
C GLY A 27 8.63 -34.32 9.79
N ARG A 28 9.45 -33.72 8.92
CA ARG A 28 10.16 -32.46 9.14
C ARG A 28 10.18 -31.65 7.85
N VAL A 29 10.37 -30.34 7.96
CA VAL A 29 10.63 -29.46 6.81
C VAL A 29 12.13 -29.42 6.58
N GLU A 30 12.57 -29.66 5.35
CA GLU A 30 13.98 -29.62 4.95
C GLU A 30 14.19 -28.48 3.95
N PRO A 31 14.85 -27.38 4.32
CA PRO A 31 14.97 -26.19 3.46
C PRO A 31 15.77 -26.40 2.17
N SER A 32 16.64 -27.40 2.14
CA SER A 32 17.52 -27.69 1.00
C SER A 32 16.85 -28.48 -0.13
N HIS A 33 15.58 -28.87 0.04
CA HIS A 33 14.84 -29.67 -0.92
C HIS A 33 13.56 -28.96 -1.38
N ASN A 34 13.22 -29.16 -2.66
CA ASN A 34 12.00 -28.65 -3.29
C ASN A 34 11.02 -29.79 -3.64
N ASP A 35 11.05 -30.89 -2.89
CA ASP A 35 10.20 -32.06 -3.07
C ASP A 35 9.35 -32.38 -1.83
N ILE A 36 8.23 -33.08 -2.03
CA ILE A 36 7.44 -33.67 -0.96
C ILE A 36 7.65 -35.18 -1.02
N LYS A 37 8.24 -35.73 0.04
CA LYS A 37 8.49 -37.18 0.19
C LYS A 37 7.64 -37.78 1.28
N ILE A 38 6.96 -38.87 0.94
CA ILE A 38 6.23 -39.71 1.90
C ILE A 38 6.95 -41.05 1.99
N ILE A 39 7.44 -41.37 3.18
CA ILE A 39 8.20 -42.61 3.46
C ILE A 39 7.37 -43.44 4.44
N ALA A 40 7.16 -44.72 4.11
CA ALA A 40 6.50 -45.69 4.98
C ALA A 40 7.30 -46.99 5.01
N ASN A 41 7.47 -47.59 6.20
CA ASN A 41 8.23 -48.83 6.41
C ASN A 41 9.65 -48.78 5.81
N GLY A 42 10.31 -47.62 5.90
CA GLY A 42 11.66 -47.40 5.37
C GLY A 42 11.75 -47.34 3.84
N ARG A 43 10.61 -47.25 3.14
CA ARG A 43 10.54 -47.17 1.68
C ARG A 43 9.81 -45.91 1.24
N GLU A 44 10.34 -45.24 0.23
CA GLU A 44 9.64 -44.13 -0.43
C GLU A 44 8.33 -44.63 -1.05
N GLN A 45 7.22 -44.03 -0.65
CA GLN A 45 5.88 -44.32 -1.17
C GLN A 45 5.48 -43.30 -2.24
N TYR A 46 5.95 -42.07 -2.07
CA TYR A 46 5.63 -40.96 -2.95
C TYR A 46 6.76 -39.93 -2.89
N CYS A 47 7.13 -39.41 -4.05
CA CYS A 47 8.05 -38.30 -4.19
C CYS A 47 7.62 -37.49 -5.42
N ALA A 48 7.41 -36.20 -5.23
CA ALA A 48 7.13 -35.27 -6.32
C ALA A 48 7.72 -33.90 -5.99
N ALA A 49 8.07 -33.13 -7.02
CA ALA A 49 8.49 -31.76 -6.82
C ALA A 49 7.33 -30.94 -6.23
N ARG A 50 7.62 -30.17 -5.18
CA ARG A 50 6.67 -29.26 -4.54
C ARG A 50 6.09 -28.26 -5.54
N ILE A 51 6.89 -27.83 -6.53
CA ILE A 51 6.48 -26.91 -7.58
C ILE A 51 5.39 -27.53 -8.45
N ASP A 52 5.57 -28.77 -8.90
CA ASP A 52 4.58 -29.47 -9.72
C ASP A 52 3.26 -29.61 -8.96
N LEU A 53 3.35 -29.94 -7.66
CA LEU A 53 2.18 -30.03 -6.79
C LEU A 53 1.49 -28.67 -6.58
N HIS A 54 2.27 -27.61 -6.40
CA HIS A 54 1.74 -26.25 -6.26
C HIS A 54 1.05 -25.78 -7.55
N ARG A 55 1.63 -26.07 -8.72
CA ARG A 55 1.00 -25.77 -10.01
C ARG A 55 -0.29 -26.55 -10.21
N ALA A 56 -0.28 -27.86 -9.96
CA ALA A 56 -1.48 -28.69 -10.06
C ALA A 56 -2.59 -28.18 -9.13
N TRP A 57 -2.23 -27.78 -7.90
CA TRP A 57 -3.17 -27.20 -6.94
C TRP A 57 -3.75 -25.85 -7.42
N SER A 58 -2.93 -25.00 -8.02
CA SER A 58 -3.33 -23.67 -8.52
C SER A 58 -4.05 -23.68 -9.86
N GLU A 59 -4.08 -24.81 -10.58
CA GLU A 59 -4.56 -24.90 -11.96
C GLU A 59 -6.02 -24.43 -12.13
N VAL A 60 -6.88 -24.73 -11.14
CA VAL A 60 -8.29 -24.29 -11.17
C VAL A 60 -8.39 -22.77 -11.09
N SER A 61 -7.66 -22.13 -10.18
CA SER A 61 -7.66 -20.67 -10.04
C SER A 61 -7.12 -20.01 -11.30
N TRP A 62 -6.00 -20.53 -11.84
CA TRP A 62 -5.41 -20.05 -13.07
C TRP A 62 -6.40 -20.10 -14.24
N LYS A 63 -7.06 -21.25 -14.48
CA LYS A 63 -8.05 -21.38 -15.57
C LYS A 63 -9.23 -20.43 -15.38
N MET A 64 -9.72 -20.27 -14.15
CA MET A 64 -10.81 -19.35 -13.84
C MET A 64 -10.43 -17.89 -14.11
N GLN A 65 -9.25 -17.46 -13.64
CA GLN A 65 -8.73 -16.11 -13.91
C GLN A 65 -8.56 -15.91 -15.41
N ARG A 66 -7.93 -16.84 -16.12
CA ARG A 66 -7.72 -16.76 -17.57
C ARG A 66 -9.01 -16.66 -18.39
N MET A 67 -10.12 -17.20 -17.90
CA MET A 67 -11.44 -17.08 -18.54
C MET A 67 -12.17 -15.79 -18.21
N ARG A 68 -11.90 -15.18 -17.05
CA ARG A 68 -12.64 -14.03 -16.50
C ARG A 68 -11.89 -12.70 -16.65
N ASP A 69 -10.57 -12.75 -16.59
CA ASP A 69 -9.63 -11.63 -16.41
C ASP A 69 -8.76 -11.50 -17.67
N ASN A 70 -7.79 -10.58 -17.66
CA ASN A 70 -6.76 -10.55 -18.68
C ASN A 70 -5.94 -11.87 -18.66
N PRO A 71 -5.95 -12.69 -19.73
CA PRO A 71 -5.23 -13.95 -19.78
C PRO A 71 -3.72 -13.81 -19.56
N ASP A 72 -3.11 -12.71 -20.00
CA ASP A 72 -1.67 -12.48 -19.84
C ASP A 72 -1.29 -12.28 -18.37
N CYS A 73 -2.12 -11.59 -17.60
CA CYS A 73 -1.94 -11.46 -16.15
C CYS A 73 -2.13 -12.81 -15.44
N ALA A 74 -3.17 -13.57 -15.81
CA ALA A 74 -3.41 -14.90 -15.23
C ALA A 74 -2.27 -15.89 -15.53
N ASP A 75 -1.78 -15.88 -16.77
CA ASP A 75 -0.65 -16.70 -17.20
C ASP A 75 0.64 -16.27 -16.47
N SER A 76 0.90 -14.96 -16.35
CA SER A 76 2.05 -14.42 -15.61
C SER A 76 2.05 -14.81 -14.12
N GLU A 77 0.90 -14.71 -13.43
CA GLU A 77 0.79 -15.13 -12.02
C GLU A 77 1.01 -16.63 -11.83
N TYR A 78 0.48 -17.44 -12.74
CA TYR A 78 0.63 -18.90 -12.69
C TYR A 78 2.07 -19.34 -13.01
N GLU A 79 2.73 -18.69 -13.96
CA GLU A 79 4.12 -18.96 -14.34
C GLU A 79 5.10 -18.63 -13.22
N ARG A 80 4.81 -17.61 -12.39
CA ARG A 80 5.61 -17.28 -11.20
C ARG A 80 5.86 -18.47 -10.28
N ILE A 81 4.94 -19.44 -10.21
CA ILE A 81 5.10 -20.65 -9.38
C ILE A 81 6.33 -21.48 -9.78
N LEU A 82 6.78 -21.38 -11.03
CA LEU A 82 7.99 -22.05 -11.52
C LEU A 82 9.27 -21.49 -10.90
N ASP A 83 9.24 -20.25 -10.42
CA ASP A 83 10.40 -19.61 -9.82
C ASP A 83 10.62 -20.13 -8.39
N SER A 84 11.35 -21.24 -8.31
CA SER A 84 11.73 -21.87 -7.04
C SER A 84 12.67 -21.03 -6.17
N SER A 85 13.23 -19.97 -6.74
CA SER A 85 14.20 -19.07 -6.11
C SER A 85 13.60 -17.72 -5.70
N ASP A 86 12.28 -17.54 -5.89
CA ASP A 86 11.55 -16.38 -5.40
C ASP A 86 11.72 -16.30 -3.86
N PRO A 87 12.40 -15.27 -3.32
CA PRO A 87 12.64 -15.17 -1.89
C PRO A 87 11.37 -14.80 -1.10
N GLY A 88 10.27 -14.47 -1.79
CA GLY A 88 9.02 -14.03 -1.18
C GLY A 88 9.06 -12.57 -0.74
N LEU A 89 8.00 -12.13 -0.05
CA LEU A 89 7.97 -10.81 0.56
C LEU A 89 9.09 -10.69 1.60
N HIS A 90 9.81 -9.58 1.58
CA HIS A 90 10.80 -9.20 2.57
C HIS A 90 10.58 -7.75 3.01
N ALA A 91 11.46 -7.21 3.86
CA ALA A 91 11.45 -5.79 4.16
C ALA A 91 12.86 -5.31 4.53
N ASP A 92 13.36 -4.34 3.77
CA ASP A 92 14.63 -3.65 4.01
C ASP A 92 14.32 -2.19 4.35
N VAL A 93 14.54 -1.83 5.62
CA VAL A 93 14.20 -0.51 6.16
C VAL A 93 15.47 0.32 6.29
N THR A 94 15.51 1.52 5.70
CA THR A 94 16.68 2.42 5.69
C THR A 94 16.74 3.38 6.88
N PHE A 95 15.78 3.30 7.81
CA PHE A 95 15.67 4.17 8.97
C PHE A 95 15.32 3.39 10.25
N ASP A 96 15.55 4.01 11.40
CA ASP A 96 15.16 3.43 12.70
C ASP A 96 13.65 3.60 12.93
N LEU A 97 12.96 2.46 13.11
CA LEU A 97 11.53 2.40 13.42
C LEU A 97 11.17 2.96 14.80
N VAL A 98 12.14 3.05 15.71
CA VAL A 98 11.97 3.59 17.06
C VAL A 98 12.12 5.11 17.07
N GLU A 99 12.96 5.67 16.21
CA GLU A 99 13.10 7.12 16.07
C GLU A 99 11.78 7.71 15.59
N ASN A 100 11.38 8.87 16.12
CA ASN A 100 10.22 9.61 15.64
C ASN A 100 10.64 11.06 15.34
N PRO A 101 10.59 11.50 14.06
CA PRO A 101 11.04 12.83 13.65
C PRO A 101 10.21 13.95 14.29
N ALA A 102 8.99 13.64 14.74
CA ALA A 102 8.10 14.59 15.38
C ALA A 102 8.23 14.69 16.91
N VAL A 103 9.24 14.06 17.54
CA VAL A 103 9.38 14.03 19.02
C VAL A 103 9.30 15.43 19.64
N LYS A 104 10.04 16.41 19.10
CA LYS A 104 10.02 17.79 19.63
C LYS A 104 8.62 18.41 19.56
N SER A 105 7.94 18.22 18.43
CA SER A 105 6.61 18.76 18.19
C SER A 105 5.57 18.09 19.09
N ILE A 106 5.66 16.77 19.31
CA ILE A 106 4.79 16.04 20.24
C ILE A 106 5.01 16.51 21.69
N LEU A 107 6.25 16.70 22.12
CA LEU A 107 6.58 17.16 23.47
C LEU A 107 6.12 18.59 23.77
N SER A 108 5.87 19.40 22.73
CA SER A 108 5.25 20.73 22.90
C SER A 108 3.80 20.66 23.39
N GLY A 109 3.15 19.50 23.27
CA GLY A 109 1.73 19.30 23.55
C GLY A 109 0.79 19.77 22.44
N SER A 110 1.30 20.40 21.37
CA SER A 110 0.46 20.79 20.24
C SER A 110 0.02 19.56 19.43
N ARG A 111 -1.28 19.51 19.11
CA ARG A 111 -1.87 18.52 18.21
C ARG A 111 -2.48 19.27 17.03
N PRO A 112 -1.74 19.51 15.94
CA PRO A 112 -2.28 20.19 14.78
C PRO A 112 -3.51 19.45 14.26
N ARG A 113 -4.52 20.19 13.80
CA ARG A 113 -5.72 19.59 13.21
C ARG A 113 -5.40 19.11 11.80
N VAL A 114 -5.81 17.88 11.48
CA VAL A 114 -5.77 17.34 10.11
C VAL A 114 -7.19 17.00 9.68
N ALA A 115 -7.56 17.42 8.47
CA ALA A 115 -8.85 17.07 7.89
C ALA A 115 -8.76 15.66 7.30
N ILE A 116 -9.52 14.73 7.88
CA ILE A 116 -9.71 13.40 7.33
C ILE A 116 -10.88 13.51 6.36
N LEU A 117 -10.54 13.78 5.10
CA LEU A 117 -11.48 14.21 4.09
C LEU A 117 -12.17 12.99 3.47
N ARG A 118 -13.51 13.03 3.43
CA ARG A 118 -14.32 11.98 2.82
C ARG A 118 -15.51 12.51 2.02
N GLU A 119 -15.86 11.74 1.00
CA GLU A 119 -17.08 11.87 0.21
C GLU A 119 -17.98 10.64 0.44
N GLN A 120 -19.24 10.69 0.01
CA GLN A 120 -20.13 9.52 -0.04
C GLN A 120 -19.47 8.35 -0.78
N GLY A 121 -19.34 7.20 -0.10
CA GLY A 121 -18.71 5.99 -0.65
C GLY A 121 -17.23 5.81 -0.27
N VAL A 122 -16.59 6.82 0.31
CA VAL A 122 -15.28 6.66 0.97
C VAL A 122 -15.42 5.74 2.17
N ASN A 123 -14.45 4.84 2.37
CA ASN A 123 -14.52 3.79 3.38
C ASN A 123 -13.21 3.54 4.17
N GLY A 124 -12.11 4.22 3.83
CA GLY A 124 -10.82 4.10 4.52
C GLY A 124 -10.51 5.21 5.53
N GLN A 125 -11.49 6.05 5.86
CA GLN A 125 -11.28 7.25 6.68
C GLN A 125 -10.92 6.96 8.15
N ILE A 126 -11.38 5.83 8.71
CA ILE A 126 -11.21 5.54 10.13
C ILE A 126 -9.77 5.13 10.43
N GLU A 127 -9.22 4.22 9.63
CA GLU A 127 -7.81 3.83 9.72
C GLU A 127 -6.86 4.98 9.36
N MET A 128 -7.24 5.83 8.39
CA MET A 128 -6.51 7.07 8.08
C MET A 128 -6.46 8.01 9.30
N ALA A 129 -7.62 8.25 9.93
CA ALA A 129 -7.72 9.07 11.13
C ALA A 129 -6.86 8.51 12.27
N ALA A 130 -6.86 7.18 12.46
CA ALA A 130 -6.08 6.50 13.49
C ALA A 130 -4.57 6.61 13.26
N ALA A 131 -4.12 6.51 12.01
CA ALA A 131 -2.70 6.65 11.67
C ALA A 131 -2.18 8.07 11.96
N PHE A 132 -2.94 9.10 11.57
CA PHE A 132 -2.62 10.49 11.91
C PHE A 132 -2.71 10.77 13.42
N ASP A 133 -3.73 10.24 14.11
CA ASP A 133 -3.87 10.42 15.56
C ASP A 133 -2.67 9.80 16.30
N ARG A 134 -2.22 8.62 15.86
CA ARG A 134 -1.04 7.93 16.38
C ARG A 134 0.24 8.71 16.20
N ALA A 135 0.35 9.47 15.11
CA ALA A 135 1.46 10.38 14.83
C ALA A 135 1.38 11.70 15.61
N GLY A 136 0.28 11.98 16.31
CA GLY A 136 0.14 13.15 17.20
C GLY A 136 -0.72 14.29 16.65
N PHE A 137 -1.57 14.04 15.66
CA PHE A 137 -2.54 15.01 15.16
C PHE A 137 -3.87 14.96 15.91
N SER A 138 -4.63 16.04 15.84
CA SER A 138 -6.07 16.02 16.11
C SER A 138 -6.82 15.74 14.81
N SER A 139 -7.10 14.47 14.55
CA SER A 139 -7.85 14.02 13.38
C SER A 139 -9.31 14.46 13.45
N VAL A 140 -9.80 15.11 12.40
CA VAL A 140 -11.18 15.62 12.32
C VAL A 140 -11.86 15.02 11.09
N ASP A 141 -13.02 14.39 11.29
CA ASP A 141 -13.88 13.97 10.18
C ASP A 141 -14.39 15.21 9.44
N VAL A 142 -14.09 15.31 8.15
CA VAL A 142 -14.52 16.41 7.29
C VAL A 142 -15.18 15.82 6.05
N THR A 143 -16.48 16.02 5.92
CA THR A 143 -17.18 15.62 4.70
C THR A 143 -17.08 16.69 3.63
N MET A 144 -17.24 16.30 2.37
CA MET A 144 -17.43 17.28 1.29
C MET A 144 -18.65 18.18 1.50
N SER A 145 -19.70 17.70 2.18
CA SER A 145 -20.84 18.54 2.55
C SER A 145 -20.50 19.58 3.62
N ASP A 146 -19.63 19.27 4.60
CA ASP A 146 -19.16 20.24 5.58
C ASP A 146 -18.43 21.40 4.90
N LEU A 147 -17.59 21.06 3.92
CA LEU A 147 -16.88 22.01 3.09
C LEU A 147 -17.83 22.80 2.21
N ALA A 148 -18.76 22.16 1.50
CA ALA A 148 -19.69 22.79 0.56
C ALA A 148 -20.66 23.76 1.25
N GLU A 149 -21.12 23.42 2.45
CA GLU A 149 -22.07 24.21 3.25
C GLU A 149 -21.39 25.21 4.19
N GLY A 150 -20.06 25.19 4.28
CA GLY A 150 -19.27 26.17 5.04
C GLY A 150 -19.27 25.91 6.54
N ARG A 151 -19.54 24.68 6.96
CA ARG A 151 -19.37 24.22 8.34
C ARG A 151 -17.90 24.08 8.73
N ARG A 152 -17.03 23.94 7.73
CA ARG A 152 -15.57 23.84 7.85
C ARG A 152 -14.91 24.55 6.68
N ASP A 153 -13.69 25.02 6.92
CA ASP A 153 -12.77 25.54 5.90
C ASP A 153 -11.44 24.77 5.95
N LEU A 154 -10.86 24.44 4.78
CA LEU A 154 -9.59 23.71 4.73
C LEU A 154 -8.45 24.47 5.40
N MET A 155 -8.47 25.80 5.38
CA MET A 155 -7.42 26.63 6.00
C MET A 155 -7.39 26.56 7.53
N GLU A 156 -8.40 25.93 8.17
CA GLU A 156 -8.38 25.58 9.59
C GLU A 156 -7.35 24.48 9.94
N PHE A 157 -6.87 23.72 8.95
CA PHE A 157 -6.12 22.47 9.13
C PHE A 157 -4.68 22.60 8.67
N ALA A 158 -3.73 21.99 9.38
CA ALA A 158 -2.33 21.94 8.96
C ALA A 158 -2.13 21.08 7.69
N GLY A 159 -3.01 20.10 7.49
CA GLY A 159 -3.03 19.26 6.30
C GLY A 159 -4.39 18.60 6.12
N PHE A 160 -4.59 17.97 4.97
CA PHE A 160 -5.70 17.03 4.78
C PHE A 160 -5.23 15.69 4.22
N ALA A 161 -6.02 14.65 4.48
CA ALA A 161 -5.88 13.34 3.87
C ALA A 161 -7.18 12.99 3.13
N ALA A 162 -7.11 12.90 1.80
CA ALA A 162 -8.19 12.36 0.98
C ALA A 162 -8.14 10.83 1.05
N CYS A 163 -9.17 10.25 1.65
CA CYS A 163 -9.17 8.85 2.04
C CYS A 163 -9.57 7.90 0.90
N GLY A 164 -9.20 6.63 1.01
CA GLY A 164 -9.57 5.59 0.05
C GLY A 164 -11.03 5.13 0.16
N GLY A 165 -11.51 4.46 -0.89
CA GLY A 165 -12.86 3.90 -0.96
C GLY A 165 -13.39 3.88 -2.39
N PHE A 166 -14.71 4.02 -2.52
CA PHE A 166 -15.42 4.01 -3.81
C PHE A 166 -16.35 5.22 -3.85
N SER A 167 -15.80 6.44 -3.87
CA SER A 167 -16.62 7.65 -3.92
C SER A 167 -17.58 7.58 -5.12
N PHE A 168 -18.88 7.77 -4.89
CA PHE A 168 -19.92 7.58 -5.91
C PHE A 168 -19.94 6.19 -6.58
N GLY A 169 -19.39 5.16 -5.94
CA GLY A 169 -19.28 3.81 -6.50
C GLY A 169 -18.36 3.73 -7.72
N ASP A 170 -17.43 4.67 -7.86
CA ASP A 170 -16.52 4.84 -9.01
C ASP A 170 -17.22 5.01 -10.37
N VAL A 171 -18.53 5.34 -10.34
CA VAL A 171 -19.28 5.65 -11.55
C VAL A 171 -18.74 6.94 -12.17
N LEU A 172 -18.57 6.93 -13.50
CA LEU A 172 -17.90 7.97 -14.29
C LEU A 172 -16.37 8.04 -14.11
N GLY A 173 -15.77 6.98 -13.55
CA GLY A 173 -14.34 6.83 -13.28
C GLY A 173 -14.03 7.10 -11.80
N ALA A 174 -13.17 6.28 -11.22
CA ALA A 174 -12.82 6.36 -9.81
C ALA A 174 -12.20 7.73 -9.46
N GLY A 175 -12.66 8.33 -8.36
CA GLY A 175 -12.27 9.68 -7.92
C GLY A 175 -12.79 10.84 -8.79
N GLN A 176 -13.34 10.59 -9.99
CA GLN A 176 -13.77 11.63 -10.92
C GLN A 176 -14.99 12.40 -10.43
N GLY A 177 -16.00 11.71 -9.90
CA GLY A 177 -17.19 12.35 -9.34
C GLY A 177 -16.84 13.30 -8.19
N TRP A 178 -15.95 12.84 -7.30
CA TRP A 178 -15.45 13.64 -6.19
C TRP A 178 -14.66 14.86 -6.68
N ALA A 179 -13.68 14.69 -7.57
CA ALA A 179 -12.92 15.81 -8.11
C ALA A 179 -13.80 16.83 -8.85
N LYS A 180 -14.72 16.37 -9.71
CA LYS A 180 -15.62 17.25 -10.47
C LYS A 180 -16.59 18.01 -9.58
N SER A 181 -17.02 17.43 -8.46
CA SER A 181 -17.85 18.15 -7.46
C SER A 181 -17.12 19.37 -6.88
N ILE A 182 -15.80 19.27 -6.71
CA ILE A 182 -14.93 20.38 -6.26
C ILE A 182 -14.76 21.39 -7.39
N LEU A 183 -14.37 20.94 -8.59
CA LEU A 183 -14.08 21.81 -9.74
C LEU A 183 -15.29 22.63 -10.20
N TYR A 184 -16.50 22.06 -10.13
CA TYR A 184 -17.73 22.70 -10.63
C TYR A 184 -18.43 23.57 -9.59
N GLN A 185 -17.95 23.60 -8.34
CA GLN A 185 -18.44 24.51 -7.32
C GLN A 185 -17.38 25.58 -7.02
N PRO A 186 -17.56 26.85 -7.48
CA PRO A 186 -16.52 27.87 -7.41
C PRO A 186 -15.88 28.04 -6.02
N ARG A 187 -16.69 28.06 -4.95
CA ARG A 187 -16.18 28.18 -3.59
C ARG A 187 -15.28 27.01 -3.16
N LEU A 188 -15.60 25.79 -3.59
CA LEU A 188 -14.76 24.63 -3.30
C LEU A 188 -13.49 24.67 -4.12
N ARG A 189 -13.61 24.93 -5.43
CA ARG A 189 -12.44 25.10 -6.32
C ARG A 189 -11.43 26.08 -5.72
N ASP A 190 -11.87 27.30 -5.40
CA ASP A 190 -11.00 28.36 -4.87
C ASP A 190 -10.35 27.95 -3.54
N MET A 191 -11.10 27.29 -2.65
CA MET A 191 -10.60 26.81 -1.37
C MET A 191 -9.54 25.71 -1.52
N PHE A 192 -9.75 24.75 -2.43
CA PHE A 192 -8.78 23.69 -2.71
C PHE A 192 -7.53 24.24 -3.40
N GLU A 193 -7.68 25.13 -4.39
CA GLU A 193 -6.55 25.79 -5.07
C GLU A 193 -5.70 26.60 -4.07
N LEU A 194 -6.33 27.38 -3.20
CA LEU A 194 -5.64 28.13 -2.15
C LEU A 194 -4.87 27.19 -1.20
N PHE A 195 -5.49 26.10 -0.77
CA PHE A 195 -4.89 25.16 0.17
C PHE A 195 -3.72 24.40 -0.45
N LEU A 196 -3.92 23.84 -1.64
CA LEU A 196 -2.94 23.02 -2.37
C LEU A 196 -1.73 23.83 -2.86
N GLY A 197 -1.89 25.15 -3.02
CA GLY A 197 -0.80 26.07 -3.30
C GLY A 197 -0.08 26.64 -2.06
N HIS A 198 -0.52 26.31 -0.84
CA HIS A 198 0.04 26.91 0.37
C HIS A 198 1.30 26.17 0.87
N PRO A 199 2.46 26.85 1.00
CA PRO A 199 3.74 26.18 1.27
C PRO A 199 3.85 25.52 2.65
N GLU A 200 3.01 25.94 3.60
CA GLU A 200 2.98 25.40 4.98
C GLU A 200 1.83 24.40 5.21
N ARG A 201 1.11 23.99 4.16
CA ARG A 201 0.03 23.00 4.26
C ARG A 201 0.39 21.76 3.47
N PHE A 202 0.02 20.59 3.97
CA PHE A 202 0.25 19.33 3.25
C PHE A 202 -1.06 18.66 2.84
N ALA A 203 -1.02 17.89 1.75
CA ALA A 203 -2.11 17.02 1.32
C ALA A 203 -1.61 15.61 1.01
N LEU A 204 -2.34 14.62 1.50
CA LEU A 204 -2.12 13.20 1.19
C LEU A 204 -3.35 12.63 0.48
N GLY A 205 -3.16 12.03 -0.70
CA GLY A 205 -4.20 11.26 -1.38
C GLY A 205 -3.87 9.78 -1.39
N VAL A 206 -4.75 8.94 -0.84
CA VAL A 206 -4.57 7.48 -0.85
C VAL A 206 -5.68 6.79 -1.63
N CYS A 207 -5.31 5.91 -2.57
CA CYS A 207 -6.22 5.15 -3.43
C CYS A 207 -7.27 6.05 -4.12
N ASN A 208 -8.50 6.10 -3.60
CA ASN A 208 -9.55 6.96 -4.14
C ASN A 208 -9.25 8.46 -3.98
N GLY A 209 -8.58 8.83 -2.88
CA GLY A 209 -8.05 10.19 -2.73
C GLY A 209 -6.88 10.49 -3.67
N CYS A 210 -6.07 9.49 -4.04
CA CYS A 210 -5.02 9.63 -5.05
C CYS A 210 -5.64 9.93 -6.43
N GLN A 211 -6.64 9.15 -6.82
CA GLN A 211 -7.40 9.35 -8.06
C GLN A 211 -8.07 10.73 -8.10
N MET A 212 -8.70 11.14 -7.00
CA MET A 212 -9.35 12.44 -6.87
C MET A 212 -8.34 13.59 -7.02
N LEU A 213 -7.21 13.55 -6.30
CA LEU A 213 -6.19 14.61 -6.39
C LEU A 213 -5.50 14.62 -7.76
N ALA A 214 -5.29 13.47 -8.39
CA ALA A 214 -4.79 13.40 -9.77
C ALA A 214 -5.74 14.09 -10.76
N ALA A 215 -7.06 13.96 -10.56
CA ALA A 215 -8.07 14.67 -11.34
C ALA A 215 -8.17 16.17 -11.00
N LEU A 216 -7.61 16.61 -9.87
CA LEU A 216 -7.47 18.03 -9.47
C LEU A 216 -6.11 18.64 -9.84
N LYS A 217 -5.30 17.99 -10.68
CA LYS A 217 -3.95 18.47 -11.01
C LYS A 217 -3.88 19.91 -11.52
N GLU A 218 -4.96 20.47 -12.09
CA GLU A 218 -5.01 21.89 -12.48
C GLU A 218 -4.98 22.88 -11.29
N LEU A 219 -5.29 22.42 -10.08
CA LEU A 219 -5.27 23.21 -8.84
C LEU A 219 -3.98 22.98 -8.02
N ILE A 220 -3.08 22.10 -8.46
CA ILE A 220 -1.89 21.67 -7.71
C ILE A 220 -0.64 22.15 -8.46
N PRO A 221 0.14 23.09 -7.89
CA PRO A 221 1.36 23.56 -8.54
C PRO A 221 2.34 22.42 -8.85
N GLY A 222 2.81 22.32 -10.10
CA GLY A 222 3.78 21.31 -10.51
C GLY A 222 3.20 19.91 -10.76
N ALA A 223 1.87 19.74 -10.74
CA ALA A 223 1.22 18.45 -10.98
C ALA A 223 0.80 18.24 -12.45
N GLU A 224 1.21 19.11 -13.38
CA GLU A 224 0.71 19.12 -14.77
C GLU A 224 0.97 17.79 -15.49
N HIS A 225 2.06 17.12 -15.11
CA HIS A 225 2.52 15.85 -15.65
C HIS A 225 2.02 14.61 -14.90
N TRP A 226 1.15 14.78 -13.91
CA TRP A 226 0.52 13.64 -13.23
C TRP A 226 -0.38 12.82 -14.19
N PRO A 227 -0.39 11.49 -14.03
CA PRO A 227 -1.14 10.57 -14.86
C PRO A 227 -2.63 10.64 -14.55
N SER A 228 -3.44 10.08 -15.45
CA SER A 228 -4.76 9.57 -15.05
C SER A 228 -4.61 8.16 -14.47
N PHE A 229 -5.56 7.77 -13.64
CA PHE A 229 -5.68 6.40 -13.15
C PHE A 229 -6.88 5.73 -13.82
N ASP A 230 -6.67 4.52 -14.33
CA ASP A 230 -7.65 3.76 -15.10
C ASP A 230 -7.69 2.31 -14.61
N LYS A 231 -8.62 1.51 -15.16
CA LYS A 231 -8.78 0.09 -14.90
C LYS A 231 -7.43 -0.63 -14.93
N ASN A 232 -7.20 -1.48 -13.94
CA ASN A 232 -6.01 -2.33 -13.86
C ASN A 232 -5.86 -3.14 -15.15
N GLU A 233 -4.61 -3.41 -15.55
CA GLU A 233 -4.31 -4.26 -16.70
C GLU A 233 -4.88 -5.68 -16.58
N SER A 234 -5.02 -6.19 -15.34
CA SER A 234 -5.67 -7.48 -15.06
C SER A 234 -7.17 -7.49 -15.34
N GLU A 235 -7.76 -6.33 -15.58
CA GLU A 235 -9.20 -6.12 -15.67
C GLU A 235 -10.00 -6.45 -14.39
N GLN A 236 -9.31 -6.66 -13.26
CA GLN A 236 -9.91 -7.00 -11.98
C GLN A 236 -9.53 -6.04 -10.87
N TYR A 237 -10.32 -6.10 -9.78
CA TYR A 237 -9.94 -5.51 -8.52
C TYR A 237 -8.83 -6.33 -7.86
N GLU A 238 -7.74 -5.66 -7.49
CA GLU A 238 -6.57 -6.29 -6.87
C GLU A 238 -6.50 -5.94 -5.40
N ALA A 239 -6.67 -6.95 -4.55
CA ALA A 239 -6.44 -6.90 -3.11
C ALA A 239 -5.19 -7.73 -2.80
N ARG A 240 -4.03 -7.07 -2.72
CA ARG A 240 -2.72 -7.73 -2.62
C ARG A 240 -1.86 -7.07 -1.56
N GLN A 241 -0.94 -7.84 -0.99
CA GLN A 241 0.25 -7.27 -0.35
C GLN A 241 1.41 -7.45 -1.33
N VAL A 242 1.99 -6.34 -1.78
CA VAL A 242 3.05 -6.28 -2.81
C VAL A 242 4.26 -5.55 -2.26
N MET A 243 5.39 -5.65 -2.96
CA MET A 243 6.61 -4.91 -2.62
C MET A 243 6.64 -3.56 -3.32
N VAL A 244 7.07 -2.53 -2.60
CA VAL A 244 7.40 -1.22 -3.16
C VAL A 244 8.78 -0.77 -2.69
N GLU A 245 9.45 -0.04 -3.55
CA GLU A 245 10.62 0.77 -3.22
C GLU A 245 10.18 2.21 -2.97
N VAL A 246 10.70 2.81 -1.90
CA VAL A 246 10.60 4.25 -1.66
C VAL A 246 11.76 4.96 -2.35
N LEU A 247 11.44 5.83 -3.30
CA LEU A 247 12.42 6.56 -4.10
C LEU A 247 12.75 7.91 -3.48
N GLU A 248 13.96 8.40 -3.75
CA GLU A 248 14.32 9.79 -3.49
C GLU A 248 13.36 10.72 -4.25
N SER A 249 12.68 11.58 -3.51
CA SER A 249 11.68 12.50 -4.05
C SER A 249 11.55 13.73 -3.15
N ASP A 250 10.89 14.77 -3.66
CA ASP A 250 10.65 15.99 -2.87
C ASP A 250 9.59 15.77 -1.77
N SER A 251 8.94 14.60 -1.71
CA SER A 251 7.82 14.35 -0.78
C SER A 251 8.24 14.54 0.67
N ILE A 252 7.65 15.54 1.32
CA ILE A 252 7.84 15.78 2.76
C ILE A 252 7.28 14.64 3.62
N LEU A 253 6.42 13.79 3.05
CA LEU A 253 5.83 12.65 3.72
C LEU A 253 6.72 11.41 3.64
N LEU A 254 7.59 11.31 2.64
CA LEU A 254 8.49 10.15 2.44
C LEU A 254 9.93 10.43 2.89
N THR A 255 10.21 11.63 3.42
CA THR A 255 11.54 12.03 3.88
C THR A 255 12.16 11.02 4.85
N GLY A 256 13.39 10.60 4.58
CA GLY A 256 14.15 9.65 5.38
C GLY A 256 13.71 8.19 5.21
N MET A 257 12.82 7.88 4.26
CA MET A 257 12.40 6.52 3.92
C MET A 257 13.05 6.00 2.63
N GLU A 258 13.78 6.85 1.92
CA GLU A 258 14.35 6.59 0.60
C GLU A 258 15.27 5.36 0.62
N GLY A 259 15.19 4.54 -0.43
CA GLY A 259 15.90 3.26 -0.55
C GLY A 259 15.27 2.10 0.24
N SER A 260 14.22 2.32 1.03
CA SER A 260 13.51 1.24 1.71
C SER A 260 12.72 0.38 0.72
N HIS A 261 12.77 -0.94 0.91
CA HIS A 261 11.96 -1.92 0.17
C HIS A 261 10.96 -2.53 1.14
N LEU A 262 9.68 -2.21 0.96
CA LEU A 262 8.65 -2.41 1.97
C LEU A 262 7.45 -3.13 1.39
N PRO A 263 6.86 -4.10 2.12
CA PRO A 263 5.57 -4.62 1.75
C PRO A 263 4.49 -3.57 2.03
N ILE A 264 3.52 -3.45 1.14
CA ILE A 264 2.36 -2.57 1.32
C ILE A 264 1.10 -3.21 0.74
N VAL A 265 -0.06 -2.85 1.29
CA VAL A 265 -1.36 -3.32 0.81
C VAL A 265 -1.85 -2.44 -0.33
N VAL A 266 -2.32 -3.08 -1.40
CA VAL A 266 -3.10 -2.47 -2.47
C VAL A 266 -4.51 -3.04 -2.47
N ALA A 267 -5.49 -2.21 -2.84
CA ALA A 267 -6.90 -2.55 -2.82
C ALA A 267 -7.67 -1.67 -3.83
N HIS A 268 -7.46 -1.88 -5.13
CA HIS A 268 -8.03 -1.02 -6.18
C HIS A 268 -8.36 -1.80 -7.47
N GLY A 269 -9.40 -1.34 -8.19
CA GLY A 269 -9.73 -1.80 -9.54
C GLY A 269 -9.29 -0.83 -10.64
N GLU A 270 -9.05 0.43 -10.29
CA GLU A 270 -8.63 1.50 -11.21
C GLU A 270 -7.33 2.17 -10.73
N GLY A 271 -6.27 1.38 -10.54
CA GLY A 271 -4.99 1.88 -10.02
C GLY A 271 -3.89 2.05 -11.06
N ARG A 272 -4.15 1.78 -12.33
CA ARG A 272 -3.15 1.82 -13.39
C ARG A 272 -2.86 3.26 -13.79
N ALA A 273 -1.65 3.75 -13.52
CA ALA A 273 -1.20 5.06 -13.96
C ALA A 273 -0.94 5.07 -15.48
N ILE A 274 -1.70 5.91 -16.19
CA ILE A 274 -1.62 6.11 -17.64
C ILE A 274 -1.00 7.48 -17.92
N PHE A 275 0.10 7.45 -18.68
CA PHE A 275 0.79 8.64 -19.16
C PHE A 275 0.53 8.82 -20.66
N GLU A 276 0.24 10.05 -21.08
CA GLU A 276 0.01 10.44 -22.46
C GLU A 276 1.29 10.37 -23.30
N SER A 277 2.46 10.55 -22.66
CA SER A 277 3.75 10.51 -23.35
C SER A 277 4.93 10.19 -22.44
N LYS A 278 6.04 9.77 -23.05
CA LYS A 278 7.33 9.61 -22.37
C LYS A 278 7.88 10.93 -21.80
N ILE A 279 7.40 12.07 -22.28
CA ILE A 279 7.80 13.39 -21.78
C ILE A 279 7.32 13.57 -20.34
N GLN A 280 6.10 13.13 -20.01
CA GLN A 280 5.59 13.18 -18.64
C GLN A 280 6.46 12.36 -17.70
N LEU A 281 6.76 11.10 -18.06
CA LEU A 281 7.64 10.24 -17.25
C LEU A 281 9.01 10.86 -17.03
N LYS A 282 9.61 11.43 -18.09
CA LYS A 282 10.89 12.12 -17.98
C LYS A 282 10.80 13.33 -17.06
N TYR A 283 9.74 14.14 -17.18
CA TYR A 283 9.53 15.29 -16.30
C TYR A 283 9.45 14.87 -14.83
N LEU A 284 8.65 13.83 -14.52
CA LEU A 284 8.53 13.34 -13.16
C LEU A 284 9.86 12.86 -12.57
N ALA A 285 10.70 12.21 -13.40
CA ALA A 285 12.03 11.77 -12.98
C ALA A 285 13.00 12.94 -12.81
N ASP A 286 13.01 13.92 -13.72
CA ASP A 286 13.90 15.07 -13.67
C ASP A 286 13.58 16.05 -12.52
N ASN A 287 12.35 16.01 -11.99
CA ASN A 287 11.87 16.91 -10.94
C ASN A 287 11.56 16.19 -9.62
N SER A 288 12.14 15.01 -9.37
CA SER A 288 12.00 14.30 -8.09
C SER A 288 10.54 14.06 -7.65
N GLN A 289 9.64 13.84 -8.62
CA GLN A 289 8.19 13.72 -8.36
C GLN A 289 7.70 12.27 -8.21
N THR A 290 8.59 11.28 -8.32
CA THR A 290 8.22 9.86 -8.16
C THR A 290 8.66 9.37 -6.80
N GLY A 291 7.72 9.11 -5.89
CA GLY A 291 8.02 8.72 -4.50
C GLY A 291 7.93 7.21 -4.23
N LEU A 292 7.11 6.47 -4.97
CA LEU A 292 6.93 5.02 -4.78
C LEU A 292 6.89 4.28 -6.11
N ARG A 293 7.50 3.09 -6.13
CA ARG A 293 7.51 2.19 -7.28
C ARG A 293 7.33 0.74 -6.86
N TYR A 294 6.51 -0.02 -7.59
CA TYR A 294 6.40 -1.47 -7.45
C TYR A 294 7.69 -2.17 -7.87
N VAL A 295 8.12 -3.12 -7.05
CA VAL A 295 9.29 -3.96 -7.29
C VAL A 295 8.90 -5.43 -7.16
N ASP A 296 9.68 -6.32 -7.75
CA ASP A 296 9.56 -7.75 -7.50
C ASP A 296 10.19 -8.11 -6.14
N ASN A 297 10.11 -9.39 -5.77
CA ASN A 297 10.68 -9.89 -4.52
C ASN A 297 12.23 -9.88 -4.51
N ARG A 298 12.90 -9.40 -5.55
CA ARG A 298 14.36 -9.23 -5.63
C ARG A 298 14.74 -7.76 -5.79
N ASP A 299 13.85 -6.86 -5.35
CA ASP A 299 14.06 -5.43 -5.33
C ASP A 299 14.26 -4.82 -6.73
N GLN A 300 13.83 -5.54 -7.79
CA GLN A 300 13.92 -5.02 -9.14
C GLN A 300 12.63 -4.31 -9.52
N PRO A 301 12.72 -3.09 -10.09
CA PRO A 301 11.56 -2.41 -10.67
C PRO A 301 10.87 -3.31 -11.68
N THR A 302 9.55 -3.46 -11.55
CA THR A 302 8.84 -4.50 -12.29
C THR A 302 7.54 -3.99 -12.94
N LEU A 303 7.26 -4.57 -14.10
CA LEU A 303 5.97 -4.49 -14.78
C LEU A 303 5.26 -5.85 -14.78
N VAL A 304 5.84 -6.85 -14.11
CA VAL A 304 5.33 -8.22 -14.10
C VAL A 304 4.20 -8.31 -13.08
N TYR A 305 3.04 -8.81 -13.52
CA TYR A 305 1.92 -9.13 -12.65
C TYR A 305 2.21 -10.42 -11.83
N PRO A 306 1.81 -10.51 -10.54
CA PRO A 306 1.10 -9.52 -9.74
C PRO A 306 2.02 -8.61 -8.89
N TYR A 307 3.35 -8.64 -9.08
CA TYR A 307 4.27 -7.77 -8.33
C TYR A 307 3.97 -6.29 -8.59
N ASN A 308 3.75 -5.95 -9.87
CA ASN A 308 3.02 -4.76 -10.27
C ASN A 308 1.55 -5.15 -10.47
N PRO A 309 0.65 -4.84 -9.53
CA PRO A 309 -0.70 -5.40 -9.52
C PRO A 309 -1.61 -4.76 -10.58
N ASN A 310 -1.29 -3.56 -11.07
CA ASN A 310 -2.18 -2.79 -11.95
C ASN A 310 -1.63 -2.53 -13.35
N GLY A 311 -0.38 -2.85 -13.62
CA GLY A 311 0.26 -2.57 -14.91
C GLY A 311 0.67 -1.09 -15.07
N SER A 312 0.84 -0.35 -13.97
CA SER A 312 1.31 1.04 -14.02
C SER A 312 2.64 1.15 -14.76
N THR A 313 2.74 2.12 -15.67
CA THR A 313 3.97 2.38 -16.42
C THR A 313 5.13 2.71 -15.47
N ALA A 314 6.31 2.15 -15.74
CA ALA A 314 7.51 2.24 -14.90
C ALA A 314 7.31 1.77 -13.43
N GLY A 315 6.25 1.01 -13.15
CA GLY A 315 5.92 0.56 -11.81
C GLY A 315 5.46 1.67 -10.87
N ILE A 316 5.12 2.86 -11.36
CA ILE A 316 4.79 4.01 -10.51
C ILE A 316 3.57 3.69 -9.63
N ALA A 317 3.75 3.86 -8.31
CA ALA A 317 2.74 3.62 -7.29
C ALA A 317 2.40 4.88 -6.46
N GLY A 318 3.26 5.90 -6.50
CA GLY A 318 3.04 7.16 -5.79
C GLY A 318 3.89 8.31 -6.33
N LEU A 319 3.32 9.51 -6.29
CA LEU A 319 3.87 10.74 -6.86
C LEU A 319 3.77 11.88 -5.85
N THR A 320 4.55 12.93 -6.08
CA THR A 320 4.52 14.17 -5.30
C THR A 320 4.54 15.40 -6.22
N ALA A 321 4.04 16.53 -5.71
CA ALA A 321 4.03 17.84 -6.38
C ALA A 321 4.04 18.96 -5.33
N ALA A 322 3.88 20.22 -5.77
CA ALA A 322 3.86 21.41 -4.93
C ALA A 322 5.07 21.47 -3.98
N ASN A 323 6.27 21.26 -4.53
CA ASN A 323 7.54 21.20 -3.80
C ASN A 323 7.50 20.22 -2.61
N GLY A 324 6.82 19.08 -2.79
CA GLY A 324 6.78 18.02 -1.78
C GLY A 324 5.56 18.01 -0.88
N THR A 325 4.76 19.08 -0.86
CA THR A 325 3.65 19.23 0.09
C THR A 325 2.40 18.44 -0.28
N VAL A 326 2.26 18.03 -1.54
CA VAL A 326 1.14 17.20 -2.00
C VAL A 326 1.69 15.86 -2.48
N THR A 327 1.32 14.77 -1.80
CA THR A 327 1.72 13.40 -2.16
C THR A 327 0.48 12.56 -2.42
N ILE A 328 0.49 11.78 -3.51
CA ILE A 328 -0.57 10.85 -3.88
C ILE A 328 -0.01 9.45 -4.05
N MET A 329 -0.74 8.42 -3.62
CA MET A 329 -0.35 7.02 -3.80
C MET A 329 -1.53 6.08 -3.88
N MET A 330 -1.42 5.03 -4.70
CA MET A 330 -2.44 3.99 -4.80
C MET A 330 -2.42 2.98 -3.65
N PRO A 331 -1.25 2.53 -3.15
CA PRO A 331 -1.18 1.67 -1.98
C PRO A 331 -1.67 2.35 -0.68
N HIS A 332 -2.02 1.55 0.33
CA HIS A 332 -2.65 1.98 1.57
C HIS A 332 -1.71 1.90 2.78
N PRO A 333 -0.84 2.89 3.04
CA PRO A 333 0.04 2.89 4.22
C PRO A 333 -0.75 2.93 5.54
N GLU A 334 -1.92 3.57 5.55
CA GLU A 334 -2.82 3.68 6.70
C GLU A 334 -3.49 2.36 7.09
N ARG A 335 -3.54 1.39 6.18
CA ARG A 335 -4.05 0.04 6.50
C ARG A 335 -3.02 -0.86 7.15
N VAL A 336 -1.74 -0.51 7.00
CA VAL A 336 -0.61 -1.33 7.44
C VAL A 336 0.34 -0.63 8.41
N PHE A 337 0.01 0.57 8.91
CA PHE A 337 0.87 1.29 9.88
C PHE A 337 1.11 0.52 11.20
N ARG A 338 0.20 -0.41 11.55
CA ARG A 338 0.39 -1.37 12.63
C ARG A 338 0.99 -2.65 12.07
N THR A 339 2.06 -3.15 12.67
CA THR A 339 2.70 -4.42 12.28
C THR A 339 1.69 -5.55 12.18
N PHE A 340 0.79 -5.66 13.16
CA PHE A 340 -0.26 -6.68 13.22
C PHE A 340 -1.20 -6.70 12.00
N CYS A 341 -1.40 -5.57 11.33
CA CYS A 341 -2.28 -5.48 10.15
C CYS A 341 -1.59 -5.89 8.84
N ASN A 342 -0.30 -6.23 8.87
CA ASN A 342 0.42 -6.73 7.70
C ASN A 342 0.19 -8.24 7.57
N SER A 343 -0.25 -8.71 6.40
CA SER A 343 -0.46 -10.15 6.13
C SER A 343 0.83 -10.96 6.30
N TRP A 344 1.95 -10.35 5.93
CA TRP A 344 3.29 -10.80 6.23
C TRP A 344 4.13 -9.64 6.77
N HIS A 345 4.99 -9.90 7.75
CA HIS A 345 6.00 -8.95 8.23
C HIS A 345 7.18 -9.68 8.86
N PRO A 346 8.36 -9.03 8.98
CA PRO A 346 9.45 -9.56 9.78
C PRO A 346 9.06 -9.75 11.25
N ALA A 347 9.46 -10.87 11.84
CA ALA A 347 9.12 -11.22 13.22
C ALA A 347 9.69 -10.27 14.28
N HIS A 348 10.71 -9.49 13.94
CA HIS A 348 11.39 -8.56 14.85
C HIS A 348 10.74 -7.17 14.89
N TRP A 349 9.74 -6.89 14.05
CA TRP A 349 9.02 -5.62 14.11
C TRP A 349 8.25 -5.49 15.43
N GLY A 350 8.24 -4.27 15.97
CA GLY A 350 7.45 -3.92 17.16
C GLY A 350 5.98 -3.67 16.81
N GLU A 351 5.33 -2.76 17.54
CA GLU A 351 3.92 -2.43 17.33
C GLU A 351 3.61 -1.82 15.96
N HIS A 352 4.54 -1.01 15.43
CA HIS A 352 4.34 -0.22 14.21
C HIS A 352 5.21 -0.73 13.08
N SER A 353 4.64 -0.69 11.88
CA SER A 353 5.38 -0.96 10.65
C SER A 353 6.14 0.31 10.21
N PRO A 354 7.04 0.18 9.22
CA PRO A 354 7.70 1.31 8.60
C PRO A 354 6.75 2.40 8.09
N TRP A 355 5.51 2.05 7.71
CA TRP A 355 4.54 3.00 7.17
C TRP A 355 4.02 4.02 8.19
N LEU A 356 4.24 3.82 9.50
CA LEU A 356 3.96 4.88 10.48
C LEU A 356 4.84 6.13 10.25
N ARG A 357 6.06 5.96 9.70
CA ARG A 357 7.00 7.06 9.45
C ARG A 357 6.40 8.13 8.56
N LEU A 358 5.58 7.76 7.58
CA LEU A 358 4.88 8.70 6.69
C LEU A 358 4.04 9.72 7.48
N PHE A 359 3.26 9.24 8.45
CA PHE A 359 2.41 10.10 9.29
C PHE A 359 3.24 10.90 10.31
N GLN A 360 4.34 10.35 10.79
CA GLN A 360 5.28 11.07 11.66
C GLN A 360 6.00 12.20 10.91
N ASN A 361 6.35 11.98 9.65
CA ASN A 361 6.92 13.01 8.77
C ASN A 361 5.92 14.15 8.54
N ALA A 362 4.65 13.83 8.29
CA ALA A 362 3.59 14.84 8.24
C ALA A 362 3.54 15.66 9.54
N ARG A 363 3.67 15.00 10.70
CA ARG A 363 3.65 15.69 12.00
C ARG A 363 4.88 16.58 12.19
N ALA A 364 6.05 16.14 11.73
CA ALA A 364 7.30 16.89 11.80
C ALA A 364 7.27 18.12 10.88
N PHE A 365 6.61 18.03 9.73
CA PHE A 365 6.37 19.18 8.85
C PHE A 365 5.38 20.17 9.47
N ALA A 366 4.27 19.69 10.06
CA ALA A 366 3.26 20.51 10.74
C ALA A 366 3.67 20.95 12.16
N ALA A 367 4.98 21.05 12.43
CA ALA A 367 5.55 21.32 13.75
C ALA A 367 5.27 22.71 14.29
#